data_AF-A0A6J8C0L0-F1
#
_entry.id   AF-A0A6J8C0L0-F1
#
_cell.length_a   1.000
_cell.length_b   1.000
_cell.length_c   1.000
_cell.angle_alpha   90.00
_cell.angle_beta   90.00
_cell.angle_gamma   90.00
#
_symmetry.space_group_name_H-M   'P 1'
#
loop_
_entity.id
_entity.type
_entity.pdbx_description
1 polymer ?
#
loop_
_entity_poly.entity_id
_entity_poly.type
_entity_poly.pdbx_seq_one_letter_code
_entity_poly.pdbx_strand_id
1 'polypeptide(L)'
;MSEIKLEKFSNKPIIEPIIEGVKTYTPIIYSDSKGTSLRENIFHPLQENIVWKCFKGSKSRDSVKWLEKNIKSLVLKYNRIWLYIWIGTCDITTLDRSTFLINLTSEDTSEIVEQITTNFQLIVQIISAYPQCKVTFLEIPIYSIRKWNYSHGHMNPIEFLE
;
A
#
# COMPACT_ATOMS: atom_id res chain seq x y z
N MET A 1 4.07 3.74 -15.34
CA MET A 1 4.65 5.09 -15.23
C MET A 1 5.90 5.08 -16.10
N SER A 2 6.13 6.05 -16.99
CA SER A 2 7.35 6.06 -17.81
C SER A 2 8.57 6.43 -16.96
N GLU A 3 9.77 5.95 -17.32
CA GLU A 3 11.03 6.29 -16.62
C GLU A 3 11.22 7.80 -16.50
N ILE A 4 10.88 8.54 -17.55
CA ILE A 4 10.92 10.00 -17.60
C ILE A 4 10.02 10.64 -16.52
N LYS A 5 8.85 10.05 -16.24
CA LYS A 5 7.95 10.54 -15.17
C LYS A 5 8.50 10.23 -13.78
N LEU A 6 9.18 9.09 -13.64
CA LEU A 6 9.81 8.69 -12.38
C LEU A 6 10.98 9.63 -12.05
N GLU A 7 11.89 9.87 -12.99
CA GLU A 7 13.00 10.82 -12.83
C GLU A 7 12.52 12.22 -12.49
N LYS A 8 11.48 12.71 -13.18
CA LYS A 8 10.88 14.02 -12.86
C LYS A 8 10.30 14.07 -11.44
N PHE A 9 9.80 12.96 -10.91
CA PHE A 9 9.29 12.90 -9.54
C PHE A 9 10.43 12.83 -8.53
N SER A 10 11.46 12.02 -8.78
CA SER A 10 12.65 11.87 -7.94
C SER A 10 13.48 13.15 -7.84
N ASN A 11 13.49 13.95 -8.91
CA ASN A 11 14.24 15.22 -8.98
C ASN A 11 13.45 16.42 -8.48
N LYS A 12 12.18 16.25 -8.05
CA LYS A 12 11.48 17.36 -7.38
C LYS A 12 12.19 17.62 -6.05
N PRO A 13 12.54 18.88 -5.74
CA PRO A 13 13.07 19.21 -4.42
C PRO A 13 12.08 18.68 -3.38
N ILE A 14 12.60 17.96 -2.39
CA ILE A 14 11.82 17.59 -1.21
C ILE A 14 11.54 18.90 -0.50
N ILE A 15 10.41 19.53 -0.86
CA ILE A 15 9.84 20.61 -0.09
C ILE A 15 9.57 19.96 1.26
N GLU A 16 10.24 20.45 2.32
CA GLU A 16 9.91 20.03 3.68
C GLU A 16 8.38 20.04 3.79
N PRO A 17 7.74 18.90 4.06
CA PRO A 17 6.29 18.87 4.07
C PRO A 17 5.88 19.90 5.11
N ILE A 18 5.11 20.91 4.69
CA ILE A 18 4.54 21.89 5.59
C ILE A 18 3.81 21.08 6.68
N ILE A 19 4.40 21.02 7.88
CA ILE A 19 3.99 20.19 9.02
C ILE A 19 2.74 20.81 9.68
N GLU A 20 1.80 21.31 8.90
CA GLU A 20 0.52 21.83 9.40
C GLU A 20 -0.51 20.69 9.52
N GLY A 21 -0.52 19.74 8.59
CA GLY A 21 -1.41 18.57 8.66
C GLY A 21 -1.10 17.61 9.80
N VAL A 22 0.20 17.41 10.10
CA VAL A 22 0.67 16.53 11.19
C VAL A 22 0.35 17.10 12.57
N LYS A 23 0.12 18.42 12.69
CA LYS A 23 -0.29 19.05 13.95
C LYS A 23 -1.74 18.76 14.35
N THR A 24 -2.58 18.32 13.41
CA THR A 24 -4.03 18.15 13.65
C THR A 24 -4.52 16.70 13.56
N TYR A 25 -3.79 15.84 12.84
CA TYR A 25 -4.12 14.43 12.68
C TYR A 25 -2.87 13.56 12.89
N THR A 26 -3.05 12.44 13.60
CA THR A 26 -2.02 11.39 13.66
C THR A 26 -2.04 10.60 12.35
N PRO A 27 -0.95 10.62 11.55
CA PRO A 27 -0.90 9.84 10.31
C PRO A 27 -0.75 8.35 10.62
N ILE A 28 -1.58 7.54 9.99
CA ILE A 28 -1.55 6.08 10.09
C ILE A 28 -1.44 5.51 8.68
N ILE A 29 -0.44 4.68 8.41
CA ILE A 29 -0.29 4.00 7.12
C ILE A 29 -0.68 2.54 7.29
N TYR A 30 -1.72 2.11 6.58
CA TYR A 30 -2.07 0.70 6.38
C TYR A 30 -1.57 0.25 5.01
N SER A 31 -0.67 -0.74 4.97
CA SER A 31 -0.05 -1.19 3.72
C SER A 31 0.39 -2.65 3.78
N ASP A 32 0.87 -3.17 2.65
CA ASP A 32 1.57 -4.44 2.54
C ASP A 32 3.10 -4.25 2.72
N SER A 33 3.92 -5.07 2.06
CA SER A 33 5.39 -4.98 2.11
C SER A 33 5.95 -3.65 1.58
N LYS A 34 5.17 -2.90 0.78
CA LYS A 34 5.57 -1.55 0.33
C LYS A 34 5.73 -0.59 1.50
N GLY A 35 4.78 -0.59 2.44
CA GLY A 35 4.84 0.27 3.62
C GLY A 35 6.03 -0.08 4.53
N THR A 36 6.35 -1.37 4.69
CA THR A 36 7.54 -1.81 5.42
C THR A 36 8.82 -1.27 4.76
N SER A 37 8.94 -1.43 3.44
CA SER A 37 10.09 -0.95 2.68
C SER A 37 10.23 0.56 2.78
N LEU A 38 9.12 1.30 2.69
CA LEU A 38 9.13 2.75 2.86
C LEU A 38 9.59 3.14 4.26
N ARG A 39 9.01 2.54 5.32
CA ARG A 39 9.37 2.80 6.71
C ARG A 39 10.87 2.65 6.98
N GLU A 40 11.51 1.66 6.35
CA GLU A 40 12.94 1.37 6.50
C GLU A 40 13.85 2.35 5.75
N ASN A 41 13.31 3.10 4.78
CA ASN A 41 14.08 3.97 3.89
C ASN A 41 13.74 5.47 4.01
N ILE A 42 12.82 5.86 4.90
CA ILE A 42 12.53 7.27 5.18
C ILE A 42 13.44 7.86 6.26
N PHE A 43 13.55 9.19 6.26
CA PHE A 43 14.26 9.95 7.28
C PHE A 43 13.68 9.71 8.70
N HIS A 44 14.54 9.43 9.68
CA HIS A 44 14.18 8.92 11.00
C HIS A 44 13.13 9.78 11.76
N PRO A 45 13.20 11.12 11.77
CA PRO A 45 12.14 11.97 12.35
C PRO A 45 10.74 11.78 11.74
N LEU A 46 10.62 11.46 10.44
CA LEU A 46 9.33 11.19 9.83
C LEU A 46 8.81 9.80 10.21
N GLN A 47 9.72 8.85 10.44
CA GLN A 47 9.38 7.49 10.83
C GLN A 47 8.66 7.43 12.18
N GLU A 48 9.12 8.21 13.16
CA GLU A 48 8.57 8.25 14.53
C GLU A 48 7.19 8.90 14.60
N ASN A 49 6.89 9.83 13.68
CA ASN A 49 5.64 10.57 13.65
C ASN A 49 4.50 9.83 12.93
N ILE A 50 4.78 8.67 12.34
CA ILE A 50 3.80 7.87 11.58
C ILE A 50 3.51 6.56 12.30
N VAL A 51 2.23 6.23 12.45
CA VAL A 51 1.81 4.92 12.94
C VAL A 51 1.77 3.93 11.78
N TRP A 52 2.73 3.00 11.76
CA TRP A 52 2.85 2.00 10.70
C TRP A 52 2.04 0.73 11.01
N LYS A 53 1.18 0.34 10.08
CA LYS A 53 0.37 -0.89 10.10
C LYS A 53 0.59 -1.66 8.81
N CYS A 54 1.78 -2.25 8.68
CA CYS A 54 2.22 -2.94 7.48
C CYS A 54 2.12 -4.46 7.66
N PHE A 55 1.41 -5.13 6.76
CA PHE A 55 1.15 -6.58 6.82
C PHE A 55 1.53 -7.22 5.49
N LYS A 56 2.62 -8.00 5.47
CA LYS A 56 3.14 -8.63 4.24
C LYS A 56 2.06 -9.48 3.56
N GLY A 57 1.85 -9.24 2.26
CA GLY A 57 0.86 -9.98 1.46
C GLY A 57 -0.59 -9.59 1.70
N SER A 58 -0.86 -8.50 2.45
CA SER A 58 -2.21 -8.05 2.75
C SER A 58 -2.97 -7.64 1.48
N LYS A 59 -4.19 -8.16 1.36
CA LYS A 59 -5.14 -7.85 0.30
C LYS A 59 -6.15 -6.81 0.77
N SER A 60 -6.91 -6.24 -0.17
CA SER A 60 -7.98 -5.27 0.10
C SER A 60 -8.97 -5.76 1.16
N ARG A 61 -9.41 -7.03 1.08
CA ARG A 61 -10.29 -7.67 2.08
C ARG A 61 -9.73 -7.70 3.51
N ASP A 62 -8.41 -7.77 3.65
CA ASP A 62 -7.76 -7.85 4.97
C ASP A 62 -7.78 -6.48 5.65
N SER A 63 -7.74 -5.41 4.85
CA SER A 63 -7.88 -4.04 5.36
C SER A 63 -9.27 -3.76 5.90
N VAL A 64 -10.33 -4.28 5.25
CA VAL A 64 -11.71 -4.20 5.73
C VAL A 64 -11.81 -4.84 7.13
N LYS A 65 -11.40 -6.10 7.25
CA LYS A 65 -11.40 -6.84 8.53
C LYS A 65 -10.57 -6.14 9.61
N TRP A 66 -9.42 -5.59 9.23
CA TRP A 66 -8.58 -4.87 10.16
C TRP A 66 -9.25 -3.58 10.64
N LEU A 67 -9.90 -2.82 9.75
CA LEU A 67 -10.60 -1.60 10.12
C LEU A 67 -11.76 -1.89 11.06
N GLU A 68 -12.62 -2.86 10.74
CA GLU A 68 -13.73 -3.27 11.61
C GLU A 68 -13.28 -3.56 13.04
N LYS A 69 -12.12 -4.21 13.19
CA LYS A 69 -11.56 -4.58 14.49
C LYS A 69 -10.85 -3.44 15.22
N ASN A 70 -10.20 -2.52 14.50
CA ASN A 70 -9.22 -1.60 15.10
C ASN A 70 -9.58 -0.11 15.02
N ILE A 71 -10.48 0.30 14.13
CA ILE A 71 -10.70 1.73 13.87
C ILE A 71 -11.18 2.48 15.13
N LYS A 72 -12.09 1.87 15.90
CA LYS A 72 -12.62 2.46 17.15
C LYS A 72 -11.52 2.70 18.18
N SER A 73 -10.62 1.72 18.39
CA SER A 73 -9.54 1.85 19.37
C SER A 73 -8.48 2.85 18.92
N LEU A 74 -8.21 2.95 17.62
CA LEU A 74 -7.30 3.94 17.05
C LEU A 74 -7.83 5.37 17.23
N VAL A 75 -9.11 5.59 16.95
CA VAL A 75 -9.76 6.88 17.14
C VAL A 75 -9.76 7.28 18.62
N LEU A 76 -10.07 6.35 19.54
CA LEU A 76 -9.97 6.62 20.99
C LEU A 76 -8.54 6.95 21.44
N LYS A 77 -7.53 6.27 20.89
CA LYS A 77 -6.14 6.47 21.27
C LYS A 77 -5.55 7.79 20.77
N TYR A 78 -5.83 8.15 19.52
CA TYR A 78 -5.17 9.26 18.83
C TYR A 78 -6.07 10.48 18.61
N ASN A 79 -7.36 10.39 18.99
CA ASN A 79 -8.41 11.39 18.81
C ASN A 79 -8.73 11.71 17.34
N ARG A 80 -7.75 12.16 16.56
CA ARG A 80 -7.89 12.48 15.14
C ARG A 80 -6.85 11.73 14.34
N ILE A 81 -7.31 10.93 13.37
CA ILE A 81 -6.42 10.08 12.56
C ILE A 81 -6.56 10.41 11.07
N TRP A 82 -5.44 10.40 10.37
CA TRP A 82 -5.41 10.42 8.91
C TRP A 82 -4.89 9.08 8.43
N LEU A 83 -5.80 8.25 7.96
CA LEU A 83 -5.51 6.91 7.48
C LEU A 83 -5.13 6.93 6.00
N TYR A 84 -3.91 6.52 5.70
CA TYR A 84 -3.42 6.27 4.36
C TYR A 84 -3.50 4.78 4.08
N ILE A 85 -4.22 4.40 3.03
CA ILE A 85 -4.41 3.00 2.63
C ILE A 85 -3.63 2.76 1.35
N TRP A 86 -2.66 1.84 1.42
CA TRP A 86 -1.77 1.51 0.30
C TRP A 86 -1.69 0.01 0.06
N ILE A 87 -2.73 -0.52 -0.56
CA ILE A 87 -3.01 -1.95 -0.80
C ILE A 87 -3.61 -2.15 -2.19
N GLY A 88 -3.79 -3.40 -2.62
CA GLY A 88 -4.36 -3.77 -3.92
C GLY A 88 -3.39 -4.53 -4.82
N THR A 89 -2.07 -4.42 -4.58
CA THR A 89 -1.06 -5.17 -5.36
C THR A 89 -1.19 -6.68 -5.13
N CYS A 90 -1.34 -7.11 -3.88
CA CYS A 90 -1.49 -8.53 -3.52
C CYS A 90 -2.89 -9.09 -3.84
N ASP A 91 -3.84 -8.25 -4.26
CA ASP A 91 -5.13 -8.71 -4.77
C ASP A 91 -4.96 -9.27 -6.20
N ILE A 92 -4.21 -8.55 -7.03
CA ILE A 92 -3.98 -8.88 -8.46
C ILE A 92 -2.75 -9.76 -8.70
N THR A 93 -1.88 -9.92 -7.69
CA THR A 93 -0.65 -10.72 -7.82
C THR A 93 -0.50 -11.82 -6.79
N THR A 94 0.21 -12.88 -7.16
CA THR A 94 0.69 -13.95 -6.29
C THR A 94 2.20 -14.10 -6.43
N LEU A 95 2.87 -14.52 -5.36
CA LEU A 95 4.29 -14.89 -5.40
C LEU A 95 4.38 -16.41 -5.43
N ASP A 96 4.94 -16.96 -6.49
CA ASP A 96 5.34 -18.35 -6.53
C ASP A 96 6.56 -18.53 -5.61
N ARG A 97 6.44 -19.42 -4.62
CA ARG A 97 7.51 -19.65 -3.63
C ARG A 97 8.61 -20.57 -4.14
N SER A 98 8.34 -21.34 -5.19
CA SER A 98 9.33 -22.24 -5.79
C SER A 98 10.29 -21.48 -6.72
N THR A 99 9.77 -20.46 -7.42
CA THR A 99 10.52 -19.70 -8.42
C THR A 99 10.82 -18.25 -7.98
N PHE A 100 10.19 -17.80 -6.90
CA PHE A 100 10.21 -16.40 -6.42
C PHE A 100 9.70 -15.38 -7.44
N LEU A 101 8.95 -15.84 -8.45
CA LEU A 101 8.34 -14.98 -9.46
C LEU A 101 6.98 -14.48 -9.01
N ILE A 102 6.66 -13.26 -9.44
CA ILE A 102 5.34 -12.67 -9.27
C ILE A 102 4.48 -13.02 -10.49
N ASN A 103 3.31 -13.59 -10.26
CA ASN A 103 2.33 -13.91 -11.28
C ASN A 103 1.05 -13.10 -11.06
N LEU A 104 0.26 -12.92 -12.10
CA LEU A 104 -1.11 -12.44 -11.94
C LEU A 104 -1.95 -13.54 -11.27
N THR A 105 -2.89 -13.14 -10.41
CA THR A 105 -3.78 -14.10 -9.74
C THR A 105 -4.75 -14.75 -10.73
N SER A 106 -5.10 -14.05 -11.81
CA SER A 106 -6.03 -14.50 -12.87
C SER A 106 -5.75 -13.73 -14.17
N GLU A 107 -6.06 -14.35 -15.30
CA GLU A 107 -6.13 -13.69 -16.61
C GLU A 107 -7.44 -12.89 -16.78
N ASP A 108 -8.54 -13.38 -16.20
CA ASP A 108 -9.79 -12.61 -16.10
C ASP A 108 -9.71 -11.65 -14.92
N THR A 109 -9.64 -10.36 -15.25
CA THR A 109 -9.51 -9.28 -14.27
C THR A 109 -10.85 -8.79 -13.74
N SER A 110 -11.98 -9.19 -14.35
CA SER A 110 -13.29 -8.57 -14.09
C SER A 110 -13.74 -8.82 -12.64
N GLU A 111 -13.69 -10.07 -12.19
CA GLU A 111 -14.05 -10.46 -10.81
C GLU A 111 -13.11 -9.81 -9.79
N ILE A 112 -11.81 -9.76 -10.09
CA ILE A 112 -10.82 -9.16 -9.18
C ILE A 112 -11.07 -7.65 -9.04
N VAL A 113 -11.36 -6.96 -10.14
CA VAL A 113 -11.67 -5.53 -10.13
C VAL A 113 -12.94 -5.26 -9.34
N GLU A 114 -13.99 -6.06 -9.53
CA GLU A 114 -15.23 -5.95 -8.75
C GLU A 114 -14.95 -6.15 -7.26
N GLN A 115 -14.26 -7.22 -6.87
CA GLN A 115 -13.92 -7.51 -5.48
C GLN A 115 -13.11 -6.37 -4.82
N ILE A 116 -12.09 -5.87 -5.50
CA ILE A 116 -11.29 -4.74 -5.01
C ILE A 116 -12.19 -3.51 -4.84
N THR A 117 -13.02 -3.20 -5.84
CA THR A 117 -13.93 -2.05 -5.80
C THR A 117 -14.88 -2.15 -4.60
N THR A 118 -15.51 -3.30 -4.39
CA THR A 118 -16.39 -3.55 -3.24
C THR A 118 -15.64 -3.35 -1.92
N ASN A 119 -14.43 -3.88 -1.79
CA ASN A 119 -13.66 -3.72 -0.55
C ASN A 119 -13.32 -2.24 -0.28
N PHE A 120 -12.96 -1.47 -1.31
CA PHE A 120 -12.69 -0.04 -1.13
C PHE A 120 -13.96 0.75 -0.77
N GLN A 121 -15.11 0.39 -1.32
CA GLN A 121 -16.40 0.96 -0.90
C GLN A 121 -16.71 0.65 0.56
N LEU A 122 -16.48 -0.59 1.01
CA LEU A 122 -16.66 -0.99 2.42
C LEU A 122 -15.73 -0.22 3.36
N ILE A 123 -14.47 -0.02 2.97
CA ILE A 123 -13.53 0.82 3.71
C ILE A 123 -14.10 2.24 3.90
N VAL A 124 -14.58 2.87 2.83
CA VAL A 124 -15.17 4.22 2.89
C VAL A 124 -16.40 4.23 3.82
N GLN A 125 -17.27 3.22 3.70
CA GLN A 125 -18.44 3.09 4.56
C GLN A 125 -18.05 2.97 6.04
N ILE A 126 -17.09 2.10 6.38
CA ILE A 126 -16.60 1.95 7.76
C ILE A 126 -16.08 3.29 8.28
N ILE A 127 -15.27 3.98 7.49
CA ILE A 127 -14.63 5.24 7.91
C ILE A 127 -15.65 6.37 8.06
N SER A 128 -16.70 6.39 7.25
CA SER A 128 -17.77 7.40 7.33
C SER A 128 -18.47 7.44 8.68
N ALA A 129 -18.47 6.34 9.43
CA ALA A 129 -18.98 6.28 10.81
C ALA A 129 -18.07 6.97 11.84
N TYR A 130 -16.87 7.42 11.45
CA TYR A 130 -15.89 8.05 12.33
C TYR A 130 -15.47 9.43 11.78
N PRO A 131 -16.18 10.52 12.12
CA PRO A 131 -15.90 11.88 11.62
C PRO A 131 -14.50 12.41 11.96
N GLN A 132 -13.84 11.80 12.95
CA GLN A 132 -12.48 12.12 13.36
C GLN A 132 -11.40 11.44 12.50
N CYS A 133 -11.82 10.57 11.57
CA CYS A 133 -10.95 9.85 10.65
C CYS A 133 -11.04 10.48 9.25
N LYS A 134 -9.89 10.81 8.67
CA LYS A 134 -9.75 11.09 7.24
C LYS A 134 -9.11 9.90 6.56
N VAL A 135 -9.51 9.61 5.32
CA VAL A 135 -8.91 8.54 4.52
C VAL A 135 -8.28 9.09 3.25
N THR A 136 -7.14 8.54 2.87
CA THR A 136 -6.50 8.77 1.58
C THR A 136 -6.02 7.44 1.02
N PHE A 137 -6.46 7.12 -0.19
CA PHE A 137 -5.97 5.95 -0.91
C PHE A 137 -4.71 6.33 -1.67
N LEU A 138 -3.61 5.64 -1.39
CA LEU A 138 -2.36 5.82 -2.10
C LEU A 138 -2.37 4.94 -3.35
N GLU A 139 -2.04 5.54 -4.49
CA GLU A 139 -1.97 4.80 -5.75
C GLU A 139 -0.88 3.72 -5.67
N ILE A 140 -1.20 2.56 -6.24
CA ILE A 140 -0.19 1.53 -6.47
C ILE A 140 0.68 2.02 -7.62
N PRO A 141 2.01 2.17 -7.44
CA PRO A 141 2.87 2.48 -8.56
C PRO A 141 2.71 1.38 -9.62
N ILE A 142 2.59 1.77 -10.90
CA ILE A 142 2.55 0.81 -12.00
C ILE A 142 3.87 0.04 -11.97
N TYR A 143 3.83 -1.15 -11.39
CA TYR A 143 4.96 -2.04 -11.24
C TYR A 143 4.94 -2.99 -12.41
N SER A 144 6.03 -3.04 -13.19
CA SER A 144 6.14 -4.05 -14.23
C SER A 144 6.53 -5.36 -13.56
N ILE A 145 5.56 -6.28 -13.43
CA ILE A 145 5.81 -7.66 -13.01
C ILE A 145 6.97 -8.24 -13.83
N ARG A 146 7.00 -7.95 -15.13
CA ARG A 146 8.12 -8.30 -16.01
C ARG A 146 9.47 -7.73 -15.55
N LYS A 147 9.57 -6.44 -15.21
CA LYS A 147 10.84 -5.87 -14.71
C LYS A 147 11.26 -6.48 -13.37
N TRP A 148 10.32 -6.76 -12.48
CA TRP A 148 10.61 -7.42 -11.20
C TRP A 148 11.10 -8.85 -11.39
N ASN A 149 10.35 -9.64 -12.15
CA ASN A 149 10.69 -11.02 -12.48
C ASN A 149 12.00 -11.08 -13.29
N TYR A 150 12.31 -10.08 -14.11
CA TYR A 150 13.61 -10.03 -14.78
C TYR A 150 14.75 -9.77 -13.78
N SER A 151 14.62 -8.78 -12.89
CA SER A 151 15.69 -8.47 -11.93
C SER A 151 15.89 -9.54 -10.84
N HIS A 152 14.85 -10.32 -10.51
CA HIS A 152 14.91 -11.35 -9.46
C HIS A 152 14.86 -12.79 -10.00
N GLY A 153 14.35 -13.01 -11.21
CA GLY A 153 14.20 -14.33 -11.84
C GLY A 153 15.51 -14.90 -12.38
N HIS A 154 16.57 -14.10 -12.53
CA HIS A 154 17.92 -14.62 -12.77
C HIS A 154 18.43 -15.54 -11.64
N MET A 155 17.76 -15.58 -10.49
CA MET A 155 18.03 -16.56 -9.43
C MET A 155 17.53 -17.99 -9.76
N ASN A 156 16.74 -18.18 -10.83
CA ASN A 156 16.34 -19.50 -11.32
C ASN A 156 16.36 -19.55 -12.88
N PRO A 157 17.54 -19.77 -13.50
CA PRO A 157 17.73 -19.62 -14.95
C PRO A 157 17.03 -20.68 -15.81
N ILE A 158 16.44 -21.71 -15.21
CA ILE A 158 15.79 -22.82 -15.93
C ILE A 158 14.53 -22.34 -16.69
N GLU A 159 13.82 -21.32 -16.18
CA GLU A 159 12.58 -20.82 -16.80
C GLU A 159 12.79 -19.85 -17.97
N PHE A 160 14.04 -19.49 -18.30
CA PHE A 160 14.36 -18.62 -19.44
C PHE A 160 14.80 -19.40 -20.70
N LEU A 161 14.79 -20.74 -20.64
CA LEU A 161 15.26 -21.63 -21.70
C LEU A 161 14.14 -22.40 -22.42
N GLU A 162 12.88 -22.16 -22.07
CA GLU A 162 11.67 -22.59 -22.81
C GLU A 162 10.99 -21.39 -23.48
#